data_AF-A0A1R3V204-F1
#
_entry.id   AF-A0A1R3V204-F1
#
_cell.length_a   1.000
_cell.length_b   1.000
_cell.length_c   1.000
_cell.angle_alpha   90.00
_cell.angle_beta   90.00
_cell.angle_gamma   90.00
#
_symmetry.space_group_name_H-M   'P 1'
#
loop_
_entity.id
_entity.type
_entity.pdbx_description
1 polymer ?
#
loop_
_entity_poly.entity_id
_entity_poly.type
_entity_poly.pdbx_seq_one_letter_code
_entity_poly.pdbx_strand_id
1 'polypeptide(L)'
;MGQGMFAAMPSENLRRLEFFRLALLLIDRGNSDLPPRLSEHFDCVLHQARALYADPKSISPEVIPQAVHLANDFHIISGLRDALDGVDRIGDVSPEIAHKVLLSLEPAIASAD
;
A
#
# COMPACT_ATOMS: atom_id res chain seq x y z
N MET A 1 29.04 11.68 25.78
CA MET A 1 28.46 10.33 25.93
C MET A 1 27.04 10.33 25.35
N GLY A 2 26.72 9.35 24.50
CA GLY A 2 25.34 8.89 24.24
C GLY A 2 24.54 9.63 23.17
N GLN A 3 24.89 9.45 21.89
CA GLN A 3 23.97 9.68 20.77
C GLN A 3 22.76 8.75 20.89
N GLY A 4 21.61 9.28 21.28
CA GLY A 4 20.31 8.64 21.13
C GLY A 4 19.69 9.07 19.81
N MET A 5 20.14 8.44 18.73
CA MET A 5 19.57 8.54 17.40
C MET A 5 18.08 8.14 17.49
N PHE A 6 17.18 9.11 17.58
CA PHE A 6 15.76 8.91 17.28
C PHE A 6 15.66 8.73 15.78
N ALA A 7 16.12 7.56 15.31
CA ALA A 7 15.69 7.04 14.02
C ALA A 7 14.17 7.01 14.13
N ALA A 8 13.52 7.93 13.40
CA ALA A 8 12.10 7.88 13.14
C ALA A 8 11.80 6.44 12.74
N MET A 9 11.20 5.67 13.66
CA MET A 9 10.75 4.34 13.33
C MET A 9 9.86 4.54 12.11
N PRO A 10 10.06 3.82 10.99
CA PRO A 10 9.13 3.92 9.87
C PRO A 10 7.76 3.67 10.49
N SER A 11 6.91 4.71 10.46
CA SER A 11 5.66 4.79 11.22
C SER A 11 4.96 3.44 11.16
N GLU A 12 4.39 2.92 12.23
CA GLU A 12 3.85 1.54 12.25
C GLU A 12 2.94 1.19 11.04
N ASN A 13 2.33 2.20 10.42
CA ASN A 13 1.65 2.13 9.12
C ASN A 13 2.54 1.60 7.96
N LEU A 14 3.81 2.02 7.88
CA LEU A 14 4.81 1.52 6.91
C LEU A 14 5.07 0.02 7.08
N ARG A 15 5.22 -0.47 8.32
CA ARG A 15 5.42 -1.90 8.55
C ARG A 15 4.18 -2.72 8.20
N ARG A 16 3.00 -2.17 8.46
CA ARG A 16 1.74 -2.87 8.16
C ARG A 16 1.63 -3.08 6.65
N LEU A 17 1.92 -2.10 5.81
CA LEU A 17 1.87 -2.24 4.35
C LEU A 17 3.16 -2.79 3.69
N GLU A 18 4.10 -3.38 4.44
CA GLU A 18 5.42 -3.79 3.92
C GLU A 18 5.33 -4.69 2.68
N PHE A 19 4.56 -5.79 2.74
CA PHE A 19 4.42 -6.71 1.60
C PHE A 19 3.72 -6.08 0.40
N PHE A 20 2.73 -5.21 0.64
CA PHE A 20 2.02 -4.51 -0.40
C PHE A 20 2.95 -3.52 -1.13
N ARG A 21 3.74 -2.75 -0.38
CA ARG A 21 4.76 -1.84 -0.93
C ARG A 21 5.88 -2.59 -1.62
N LEU A 22 6.33 -3.71 -1.06
CA LEU A 22 7.37 -4.53 -1.69
C LEU A 22 6.94 -4.97 -3.09
N ALA A 23 5.69 -5.42 -3.24
CA ALA A 23 5.15 -5.81 -4.52
C ALA A 23 5.15 -4.63 -5.52
N LEU A 24 4.72 -3.44 -5.09
CA LEU A 24 4.76 -2.23 -5.91
C LEU A 24 6.19 -1.81 -6.27
N LEU A 25 7.14 -1.87 -5.33
CA LEU A 25 8.54 -1.53 -5.57
C LEU A 25 9.20 -2.46 -6.59
N LEU A 26 8.84 -3.75 -6.57
CA LEU A 26 9.32 -4.71 -7.55
C LEU A 26 8.78 -4.34 -8.94
N ILE A 27 7.49 -4.02 -9.06
CA ILE A 27 6.87 -3.60 -10.33
C ILE A 27 7.45 -2.28 -10.84
N ASP A 28 7.59 -1.28 -9.97
CA ASP A 28 8.18 0.03 -10.27
C ASP A 28 9.60 -0.10 -10.85
N ARG A 29 10.39 -1.04 -10.32
CA ARG A 29 11.73 -1.37 -10.85
C ARG A 29 11.71 -2.20 -12.14
N GLY A 30 10.54 -2.47 -12.70
CA GLY A 30 10.37 -3.28 -13.91
C GLY A 30 10.48 -4.79 -13.67
N ASN A 31 10.38 -5.23 -12.41
CA ASN A 31 10.32 -6.65 -12.10
C ASN A 31 8.86 -7.14 -12.15
N SER A 32 8.48 -7.70 -13.29
CA SER A 32 7.15 -8.30 -13.49
C SER A 32 7.04 -9.72 -12.93
N ASP A 33 8.15 -10.36 -12.55
CA ASP A 33 8.16 -11.71 -11.98
C ASP A 33 8.04 -11.64 -10.46
N LEU A 34 6.81 -11.53 -10.00
CA LEU A 34 6.46 -11.53 -8.59
C LEU A 34 6.15 -12.96 -8.13
N PRO A 35 6.61 -13.37 -6.93
CA PRO A 35 6.27 -14.68 -6.41
C PRO A 35 4.74 -14.79 -6.25
N PRO A 36 4.12 -15.93 -6.64
CA PRO A 36 2.67 -16.06 -6.75
C PRO A 36 1.95 -15.75 -5.44
N ARG A 37 2.54 -16.13 -4.30
CA ARG A 37 2.03 -15.82 -2.96
C ARG A 37 1.93 -14.31 -2.69
N LEU A 38 2.88 -13.52 -3.19
CA LEU A 38 2.90 -12.07 -3.01
C LEU A 38 1.84 -11.41 -3.90
N SER A 39 1.69 -11.92 -5.12
CA SER A 39 0.65 -11.49 -6.06
C SER A 39 -0.76 -11.75 -5.53
N GLU A 40 -1.02 -12.97 -5.03
CA GLU A 40 -2.29 -13.32 -4.39
C GLU A 40 -2.56 -12.46 -3.14
N HIS A 41 -1.53 -12.21 -2.33
CA HIS A 41 -1.65 -11.37 -1.15
C HIS A 41 -1.99 -9.92 -1.50
N PHE A 42 -1.34 -9.36 -2.53
CA PHE A 42 -1.62 -8.01 -3.01
C PHE A 42 -3.07 -7.88 -3.50
N ASP A 43 -3.51 -8.81 -4.34
CA ASP A 43 -4.88 -8.87 -4.86
C ASP A 43 -5.90 -8.96 -3.71
N CYS A 44 -5.65 -9.83 -2.73
CA CYS A 44 -6.51 -9.99 -1.57
C CYS A 44 -6.60 -8.69 -0.75
N VAL A 45 -5.48 -8.02 -0.52
CA VAL A 45 -5.44 -6.73 0.21
C VAL A 45 -6.19 -5.64 -0.57
N LEU A 46 -5.99 -5.54 -1.89
CA LEU A 46 -6.65 -4.54 -2.73
C LEU A 46 -8.17 -4.75 -2.77
N HIS A 47 -8.62 -5.98 -2.95
CA HIS A 47 -10.03 -6.34 -2.97
C HIS A 47 -10.71 -6.07 -1.64
N GLN A 48 -10.11 -6.50 -0.53
CA GLN A 48 -10.66 -6.21 0.79
C GLN A 48 -10.66 -4.71 1.09
N ALA A 49 -9.61 -3.97 0.70
CA ALA A 49 -9.55 -2.53 0.92
C ALA A 49 -10.66 -1.79 0.17
N ARG A 50 -10.92 -2.18 -1.09
CA ARG A 50 -12.04 -1.64 -1.88
C ARG A 50 -13.39 -1.99 -1.27
N ALA A 51 -13.57 -3.24 -0.82
CA ALA A 51 -14.80 -3.66 -0.18
C ALA A 51 -15.07 -2.86 1.11
N LEU A 52 -14.04 -2.61 1.91
CA LEU A 52 -14.11 -1.80 3.13
C LEU A 52 -14.37 -0.32 2.86
N TYR A 53 -13.78 0.21 1.79
CA TYR A 53 -14.03 1.58 1.35
C TYR A 53 -15.48 1.76 0.85
N ALA A 54 -16.00 0.77 0.12
CA ALA A 54 -17.38 0.77 -0.37
C ALA A 54 -18.40 0.55 0.75
N ASP A 55 -18.12 -0.40 1.66
CA ASP A 55 -18.95 -0.69 2.82
C ASP A 55 -18.08 -0.90 4.09
N PRO A 56 -17.95 0.12 4.96
CA PRO A 56 -17.13 0.03 6.16
C PRO A 56 -17.73 -0.90 7.23
N LYS A 57 -18.96 -1.41 7.04
CA LYS A 57 -19.57 -2.41 7.95
C LYS A 57 -19.20 -3.83 7.56
N SER A 58 -18.55 -4.02 6.41
CA SER A 58 -18.02 -5.31 5.96
C SER A 58 -16.75 -5.76 6.70
N ILE A 59 -16.30 -4.99 7.71
CA ILE A 59 -15.18 -5.38 8.59
C ILE A 59 -15.56 -6.67 9.33
N SER A 60 -14.95 -7.76 8.90
CA SER A 60 -15.04 -9.09 9.50
C SER A 60 -13.73 -9.43 10.22
N PRO A 61 -13.71 -10.33 11.22
CA PRO A 61 -12.49 -10.69 11.93
C PRO A 61 -11.43 -11.38 11.04
N GLU A 62 -11.81 -11.82 9.84
CA GLU A 62 -10.94 -12.38 8.80
C GLU A 62 -10.29 -11.33 7.88
N VAL A 63 -10.66 -10.05 8.05
CA VAL A 63 -10.11 -8.97 7.22
C VAL A 63 -8.64 -8.73 7.56
N ILE A 64 -7.82 -8.66 6.52
CA ILE A 64 -6.38 -8.44 6.65
C ILE A 64 -6.17 -7.00 7.15
N PRO A 65 -5.36 -6.77 8.20
CA PRO A 65 -5.12 -5.43 8.71
C PRO A 65 -4.58 -4.47 7.63
N GLN A 66 -3.78 -4.98 6.69
CA GLN A 66 -3.28 -4.23 5.54
C GLN A 66 -4.40 -3.67 4.66
N ALA A 67 -5.48 -4.42 4.48
CA ALA A 67 -6.63 -3.97 3.71
C ALA A 67 -7.39 -2.85 4.43
N VAL A 68 -7.53 -2.94 5.75
CA VAL A 68 -8.14 -1.88 6.56
C VAL A 68 -7.33 -0.59 6.48
N HIS A 69 -6.00 -0.70 6.56
CA HIS A 69 -5.10 0.43 6.40
C HIS A 69 -5.23 1.04 5.01
N LEU A 70 -5.13 0.23 3.95
CA LEU A 70 -5.26 0.72 2.58
C LEU A 70 -6.64 1.35 2.31
N ALA A 71 -7.72 0.80 2.88
CA ALA A 71 -9.06 1.40 2.80
C ALA A 71 -9.12 2.76 3.50
N ASN A 72 -8.46 2.89 4.65
CA ASN A 72 -8.33 4.15 5.35
C ASN A 72 -7.53 5.17 4.52
N ASP A 73 -6.43 4.73 3.90
CA ASP A 73 -5.63 5.54 2.97
C ASP A 73 -6.46 5.95 1.73
N PHE A 74 -7.38 5.12 1.22
CA PHE A 74 -8.31 5.53 0.15
C PHE A 74 -9.25 6.65 0.56
N HIS A 75 -9.64 6.73 1.84
CA HIS A 75 -10.45 7.83 2.35
C HIS A 75 -9.64 9.12 2.58
N ILE A 76 -8.36 8.99 2.94
CA ILE A 76 -7.50 10.14 3.29
C ILE A 76 -6.82 10.71 2.04
N ILE A 77 -6.40 9.85 1.10
CA ILE A 77 -5.52 10.18 -0.02
C ILE A 77 -6.29 9.93 -1.32
N SER A 78 -7.00 10.95 -1.81
CA SER A 78 -7.76 10.83 -3.06
C SER A 78 -6.92 10.41 -4.27
N GLY A 79 -5.64 10.81 -4.31
CA GLY A 79 -4.70 10.44 -5.38
C GLY A 79 -4.34 8.95 -5.38
N LEU A 80 -4.40 8.28 -4.23
CA LEU A 80 -4.14 6.85 -4.12
C LEU A 80 -5.27 6.03 -4.78
N ARG A 81 -6.51 6.44 -4.52
CA ARG A 81 -7.69 5.81 -5.13
C ARG A 81 -7.67 6.01 -6.65
N ASP A 82 -7.38 7.22 -7.12
CA ASP A 82 -7.29 7.54 -8.54
C ASP A 82 -6.21 6.71 -9.25
N ALA A 83 -5.03 6.58 -8.63
CA ALA A 83 -3.95 5.76 -9.17
C ALA A 83 -4.30 4.26 -9.27
N LEU A 84 -5.17 3.76 -8.38
CA LEU A 84 -5.64 2.38 -8.35
C LEU A 84 -7.03 2.20 -8.99
N ASP A 85 -7.55 3.24 -9.65
CA ASP A 85 -8.78 3.15 -10.41
C ASP A 85 -8.56 2.28 -11.65
N GLY A 86 -9.48 1.35 -11.91
CA GLY A 86 -9.34 0.38 -13.01
C GLY A 86 -8.34 -0.77 -12.76
N VAL A 87 -7.55 -0.74 -11.69
CA VAL A 87 -6.70 -1.89 -11.29
C VAL A 87 -7.57 -2.92 -10.57
N ASP A 88 -7.70 -4.12 -11.13
CA ASP A 88 -8.34 -5.26 -10.45
C ASP A 88 -7.28 -6.08 -9.72
N ARG A 89 -6.18 -6.40 -10.42
CA ARG A 89 -5.13 -7.30 -9.90
C ARG A 89 -3.76 -6.67 -10.00
N ILE A 90 -2.79 -7.28 -9.32
CA ILE A 90 -1.40 -6.87 -9.43
C ILE A 90 -0.85 -6.94 -10.87
N GLY A 91 -1.39 -7.81 -11.72
CA GLY A 91 -1.00 -7.91 -13.13
C GLY A 91 -1.43 -6.70 -13.99
N ASP A 92 -2.44 -5.96 -13.56
CA ASP A 92 -2.88 -4.71 -14.19
C ASP A 92 -2.03 -3.52 -13.74
N VAL A 93 -1.22 -3.68 -12.69
CA VAL A 93 -0.34 -2.64 -12.17
C VAL A 93 0.87 -2.50 -13.09
N SER A 94 0.89 -1.41 -13.84
CA SER A 94 2.06 -0.97 -14.60
C SER A 94 3.08 -0.28 -13.69
N PRO A 95 4.37 -0.21 -14.08
CA PRO A 95 5.40 0.51 -13.31
C PRO A 95 5.00 1.96 -13.00
N GLU A 96 4.34 2.65 -13.93
CA GLU A 96 3.83 4.02 -13.73
C GLU A 96 2.75 4.09 -12.64
N ILE A 97 1.86 3.09 -12.57
CA ILE A 97 0.83 2.98 -11.54
C ILE A 97 1.50 2.69 -10.19
N ALA A 98 2.41 1.72 -10.16
CA ALA A 98 3.16 1.38 -8.95
C ALA A 98 3.90 2.59 -8.37
N HIS A 99 4.57 3.37 -9.23
CA HIS A 99 5.25 4.61 -8.86
C HIS A 99 4.30 5.62 -8.21
N LYS A 100 3.16 5.91 -8.86
CA LYS A 100 2.16 6.85 -8.33
C LYS A 100 1.58 6.41 -6.99
N VAL A 101 1.32 5.11 -6.85
CA VAL A 101 0.80 4.53 -5.61
C VAL A 101 1.83 4.61 -4.50
N LEU A 102 3.10 4.32 -4.79
CA LEU A 102 4.21 4.48 -3.84
C LEU A 102 4.34 5.93 -3.39
N LEU A 103 4.37 6.89 -4.33
CA LEU A 103 4.41 8.33 -4.01
C LEU A 103 3.22 8.79 -3.17
N SER A 104 2.04 8.22 -3.39
CA SER A 104 0.83 8.55 -2.62
C SER A 104 0.85 7.93 -1.22
N LEU A 105 1.39 6.71 -1.09
CA LEU A 105 1.51 6.00 0.19
C LEU A 105 2.66 6.52 1.04
N GLU A 106 3.72 7.03 0.42
CA GLU A 106 4.79 7.70 1.13
C GLU A 106 4.19 8.90 1.86
N PRO A 107 4.25 8.95 3.21
CA PRO A 107 3.97 10.21 3.87
C PRO A 107 4.95 11.19 3.25
N ALA A 108 4.49 12.37 2.86
CA ALA A 108 5.39 13.46 2.53
C ALA A 108 6.40 13.53 3.68
N ILE A 109 7.59 12.96 3.47
CA ILE A 109 8.77 13.31 4.22
C ILE A 109 8.98 14.73 3.71
N ALA A 110 8.22 15.67 4.27
CA ALA A 110 8.56 17.06 4.23
C ALA A 110 10.03 17.05 4.62
N SER A 111 10.85 17.43 3.66
CA SER A 111 12.27 17.71 3.86
C SER A 111 12.38 18.41 5.20
N ALA A 112 12.87 17.69 6.21
CA ALA A 112 13.37 18.31 7.40
C ALA A 112 14.70 18.94 6.96
N ASP A 113 14.62 20.18 6.48
CA ASP A 113 15.74 21.11 6.44
C ASP A 113 16.20 21.39 7.88
#